data_AF-A0A3B9YUU7-F1
#
_entry.id   AF-A0A3B9YUU7-F1
#
_cell.length_a   1.000
_cell.length_b   1.000
_cell.length_c   1.000
_cell.angle_alpha   90.00
_cell.angle_beta   90.00
_cell.angle_gamma   90.00
#
_symmetry.space_group_name_H-M   'P 1'
#
loop_
_entity.id
_entity.type
_entity.pdbx_description
1 polymer ?
#
loop_
_entity_poly.entity_id
_entity_poly.type
_entity_poly.pdbx_seq_one_letter_code
_entity_poly.pdbx_strand_id
1 'polypeptide(L)'
;ETIFDTLNAKAAIKAILDLEDEGLEPLPIWLSGTITDRSGRTLSGQTVEAFWNSIRHAKPFAVGLNCALGADLMRPYVADLARIADTLIAAYPNAGLPNEFGAYDEAPHQTCTHLHEWAASGLVNILGGCCGTTPDHIRHIADAVKNVRPRLPPQRPRALRLSGLEPFELLA
;
A
#
# COMPACT_ATOMS: atom_id res chain seq x y z
N GLU A 1 -9.03 -3.67 2.91
CA GLU A 1 -7.62 -4.03 2.61
C GLU A 1 -7.57 -5.18 1.63
N THR A 2 -6.37 -5.59 1.19
CA THR A 2 -6.16 -6.67 0.20
C THR A 2 -7.01 -6.47 -1.05
N ILE A 3 -7.09 -5.24 -1.52
CA ILE A 3 -7.91 -4.88 -2.67
C ILE A 3 -7.22 -5.40 -3.93
N PHE A 4 -7.84 -6.40 -4.56
CA PHE A 4 -7.38 -6.98 -5.81
C PHE A 4 -8.22 -6.53 -7.03
N ASP A 5 -9.41 -5.97 -6.77
CA ASP A 5 -10.31 -5.42 -7.77
C ASP A 5 -10.72 -3.99 -7.43
N THR A 6 -10.48 -3.08 -8.37
CA THR A 6 -10.67 -1.64 -8.16
C THR A 6 -12.13 -1.22 -8.25
N LEU A 7 -12.98 -1.99 -8.95
CA LEU A 7 -14.40 -1.68 -9.01
C LEU A 7 -15.07 -1.93 -7.66
N ASN A 8 -14.72 -3.04 -7.01
CA ASN A 8 -15.10 -3.34 -5.63
C ASN A 8 -14.60 -2.27 -4.65
N ALA A 9 -13.37 -1.78 -4.84
CA ALA A 9 -12.84 -0.68 -4.05
C ALA A 9 -13.67 0.60 -4.21
N LYS A 10 -14.04 0.95 -5.44
CA LYS A 10 -14.88 2.13 -5.73
C LYS A 10 -16.30 1.98 -5.17
N ALA A 11 -16.87 0.78 -5.20
CA ALA A 11 -18.15 0.51 -4.57
C ALA A 11 -18.07 0.73 -3.04
N ALA A 12 -17.01 0.26 -2.38
CA ALA A 12 -16.79 0.49 -0.96
C ALA A 12 -16.57 1.98 -0.63
N ILE A 13 -15.76 2.68 -1.45
CA ILE A 13 -15.57 4.13 -1.34
C ILE A 13 -16.93 4.85 -1.46
N LYS A 14 -17.73 4.52 -2.47
CA LYS A 14 -19.03 5.14 -2.68
C LYS A 14 -19.95 4.92 -1.48
N ALA A 15 -20.01 3.71 -0.94
CA ALA A 15 -20.81 3.42 0.24
C ALA A 15 -20.37 4.25 1.46
N ILE A 16 -19.06 4.45 1.68
CA ILE A 16 -18.56 5.31 2.77
C ILE A 16 -18.98 6.77 2.53
N LEU A 17 -18.81 7.28 1.31
CA LEU A 17 -19.20 8.66 0.98
C LEU A 17 -20.72 8.88 1.09
N ASP A 18 -21.53 7.88 0.78
CA ASP A 18 -22.98 7.95 0.95
C ASP A 18 -23.38 8.07 2.41
N LEU A 19 -22.69 7.35 3.30
CA LEU A 19 -22.90 7.47 4.73
C LEU A 19 -22.52 8.88 5.23
N GLU A 20 -21.43 9.45 4.71
CA GLU A 20 -21.05 10.85 5.00
C GLU A 20 -22.13 11.84 4.50
N ASP A 21 -22.65 11.64 3.28
CA ASP A 21 -23.73 12.47 2.71
C ASP A 21 -25.05 12.34 3.51
N GLU A 22 -25.31 11.18 4.13
CA GLU A 22 -26.42 10.95 5.06
C GLU A 22 -26.22 11.62 6.44
N GLY A 23 -25.06 12.23 6.67
CA GLY A 23 -24.75 13.00 7.88
C GLY A 23 -24.00 12.23 8.97
N LEU A 24 -23.45 11.05 8.65
CA LEU A 24 -22.51 10.37 9.54
C LEU A 24 -21.18 11.11 9.59
N GLU A 25 -20.50 11.01 10.73
CA GLU A 25 -19.19 11.63 10.92
C GLU A 25 -18.17 11.04 9.92
N PRO A 26 -17.46 11.89 9.14
CA PRO A 26 -16.43 11.43 8.22
C PRO A 26 -15.30 10.70 8.96
N LEU A 27 -14.97 9.50 8.50
CA LEU A 27 -13.88 8.70 9.07
C LEU A 27 -12.68 8.66 8.13
N PRO A 28 -11.44 8.63 8.65
CA PRO A 28 -10.25 8.48 7.82
C PRO A 28 -10.30 7.19 6.98
N ILE A 29 -10.30 7.32 5.65
CA ILE A 29 -10.28 6.16 4.75
C ILE A 29 -8.84 5.69 4.56
N TRP A 30 -8.58 4.42 4.86
CA TRP A 30 -7.31 3.74 4.53
C TRP A 30 -7.57 2.64 3.49
N LEU A 31 -6.99 2.80 2.31
CA LEU A 31 -7.10 1.85 1.20
C LEU A 31 -5.79 1.09 1.03
N SER A 32 -5.84 -0.25 1.09
CA SER A 32 -4.66 -1.09 0.83
C SER A 32 -4.94 -2.07 -0.30
N GLY A 33 -4.17 -1.94 -1.37
CA GLY A 33 -4.18 -2.83 -2.53
C GLY A 33 -3.30 -4.06 -2.33
N THR A 34 -3.43 -5.03 -3.21
CA THR A 34 -2.50 -6.16 -3.29
C THR A 34 -2.02 -6.34 -4.72
N ILE A 35 -0.70 -6.47 -4.88
CA ILE A 35 -0.07 -6.82 -6.14
C ILE A 35 0.16 -8.33 -6.12
N THR A 36 -0.49 -9.04 -7.04
CA THR A 36 -0.68 -10.50 -6.91
C THR A 36 0.60 -11.29 -7.14
N ASP A 37 1.54 -10.75 -7.93
CA ASP A 37 2.78 -11.42 -8.29
C ASP A 37 3.84 -10.41 -8.80
N ARG A 38 4.87 -10.93 -9.47
CA ARG A 38 5.97 -10.14 -10.04
C ARG A 38 5.58 -9.35 -11.31
N SER A 39 4.35 -9.44 -11.79
CA SER A 39 3.87 -8.61 -12.92
C SER A 39 3.66 -7.15 -12.54
N GLY A 40 3.60 -6.84 -11.25
CA GLY A 40 3.36 -5.48 -10.75
C GLY A 40 1.92 -5.01 -10.88
N ARG A 41 0.98 -5.96 -10.98
CA ARG A 41 -0.45 -5.68 -11.16
C ARG A 41 -1.32 -6.23 -10.05
N THR A 42 -2.47 -5.57 -9.85
CA THR A 42 -3.60 -6.15 -9.12
C THR A 42 -4.16 -7.35 -9.89
N LEU A 43 -5.01 -8.17 -9.26
CA LEU A 43 -5.67 -9.29 -9.95
C LEU A 43 -6.51 -8.83 -11.14
N SER A 44 -7.13 -7.64 -11.03
CA SER A 44 -7.87 -6.99 -12.11
C SER A 44 -6.97 -6.35 -13.18
N GLY A 45 -5.64 -6.48 -13.07
CA GLY A 45 -4.66 -6.10 -14.08
C GLY A 45 -4.14 -4.66 -14.01
N GLN A 46 -4.47 -3.88 -12.98
CA GLN A 46 -3.99 -2.50 -12.86
C GLN A 46 -2.57 -2.43 -12.32
N THR A 47 -1.72 -1.59 -12.93
CA THR A 47 -0.46 -1.19 -12.30
C THR A 47 -0.71 -0.34 -11.04
N VAL A 48 0.31 -0.19 -10.18
CA VAL A 48 0.24 0.62 -8.96
C VAL A 48 -0.25 2.05 -9.22
N GLU A 49 0.27 2.68 -10.28
CA GLU A 49 -0.12 4.05 -10.64
C GLU A 49 -1.54 4.13 -11.19
N ALA A 50 -1.96 3.15 -12.00
CA ALA A 50 -3.34 3.06 -12.46
C ALA A 50 -4.30 2.89 -11.27
N PHE A 51 -3.97 2.01 -10.32
CA PHE A 51 -4.75 1.80 -9.11
C PHE A 51 -4.90 3.10 -8.32
N TRP A 52 -3.79 3.78 -8.03
CA TRP A 52 -3.81 5.06 -7.31
C TRP A 52 -4.66 6.13 -8.00
N ASN A 53 -4.46 6.34 -9.30
CA ASN A 53 -5.26 7.30 -10.08
C ASN A 53 -6.76 6.96 -10.03
N SER A 54 -7.11 5.68 -9.96
CA SER A 54 -8.50 5.22 -9.85
C SER A 54 -9.15 5.56 -8.51
N ILE A 55 -8.42 5.54 -7.39
CA ILE A 55 -9.00 5.68 -6.04
C ILE A 55 -8.70 7.02 -5.35
N ARG A 56 -7.74 7.81 -5.87
CA ARG A 56 -7.30 9.07 -5.23
C ARG A 56 -8.41 10.09 -4.96
N HIS A 57 -9.50 10.03 -5.73
CA HIS A 57 -10.66 10.92 -5.56
C HIS A 57 -11.34 10.75 -4.20
N ALA A 58 -11.16 9.60 -3.53
CA ALA A 58 -11.62 9.35 -2.18
C ALA A 58 -10.85 10.14 -1.10
N LYS A 59 -9.76 10.84 -1.47
CA LYS A 59 -8.88 11.58 -0.56
C LYS A 59 -8.47 10.74 0.68
N PRO A 60 -7.95 9.52 0.49
CA PRO A 60 -7.69 8.64 1.61
C PRO A 60 -6.63 9.22 2.56
N PHE A 61 -6.80 8.98 3.84
CA PHE A 61 -5.80 9.27 4.87
C PHE A 61 -4.49 8.51 4.62
N ALA A 62 -4.58 7.27 4.15
CA ALA A 62 -3.43 6.47 3.73
C ALA A 62 -3.79 5.56 2.56
N VAL A 63 -2.82 5.34 1.68
CA VAL A 63 -2.88 4.31 0.64
C VAL A 63 -1.72 3.33 0.82
N GLY A 64 -1.91 2.06 0.49
CA GLY A 64 -0.86 1.08 0.73
C GLY A 64 -0.93 -0.18 -0.08
N LEU A 65 0.04 -1.05 0.20
CA LEU A 65 0.12 -2.40 -0.34
C LEU A 65 0.26 -3.41 0.81
N ASN A 66 -0.45 -4.52 0.69
CA ASN A 66 -0.34 -5.63 1.63
C ASN A 66 -0.58 -6.99 0.97
N CYS A 67 -0.18 -8.03 1.71
CA CYS A 67 -0.33 -9.43 1.30
C CYS A 67 0.40 -9.78 -0.01
N ALA A 68 0.17 -11.00 -0.50
CA ALA A 68 0.71 -11.65 -1.71
C ALA A 68 2.24 -11.81 -1.77
N LEU A 69 2.99 -10.76 -1.44
CA LEU A 69 4.43 -10.68 -1.56
C LEU A 69 5.09 -10.49 -0.20
N GLY A 70 6.29 -11.06 -0.05
CA GLY A 70 7.23 -10.68 1.00
C GLY A 70 7.85 -9.31 0.74
N ALA A 71 8.60 -8.79 1.71
CA ALA A 71 9.14 -7.43 1.66
C ALA A 71 10.10 -7.19 0.47
N ASP A 72 10.98 -8.14 0.15
CA ASP A 72 11.91 -7.96 -0.97
C ASP A 72 11.18 -7.74 -2.30
N LEU A 73 10.16 -8.56 -2.58
CA LEU A 73 9.40 -8.51 -3.82
C LEU A 73 8.41 -7.33 -3.88
N MET A 74 7.91 -6.87 -2.74
CA MET A 74 6.95 -5.77 -2.66
C MET A 74 7.61 -4.39 -2.81
N ARG A 75 8.89 -4.27 -2.43
CA ARG A 75 9.64 -3.01 -2.40
C ARG A 75 9.49 -2.13 -3.65
N PRO A 76 9.69 -2.60 -4.90
CA PRO A 76 9.59 -1.74 -6.08
C PRO A 76 8.21 -1.09 -6.22
N TYR A 77 7.15 -1.81 -5.87
CA TYR A 77 5.78 -1.31 -5.97
C TYR A 77 5.45 -0.28 -4.89
N VAL A 78 6.03 -0.43 -3.70
CA VAL A 78 5.96 0.60 -2.64
C VAL A 78 6.71 1.86 -3.10
N ALA A 79 7.87 1.71 -3.75
CA ALA A 79 8.62 2.84 -4.29
C ALA A 79 7.85 3.57 -5.41
N ASP A 80 7.21 2.84 -6.32
CA ASP A 80 6.34 3.42 -7.34
C ASP A 80 5.20 4.21 -6.73
N LEU A 81 4.52 3.64 -5.73
CA LEU A 81 3.44 4.32 -4.99
C LEU A 81 3.97 5.58 -4.26
N ALA A 82 5.15 5.48 -3.64
CA ALA A 82 5.83 6.58 -2.94
C ALA A 82 6.13 7.78 -3.81
N ARG A 83 6.43 7.56 -5.09
CA ARG A 83 6.65 8.63 -6.05
C ARG A 83 5.38 9.41 -6.39
N ILE A 84 4.22 8.74 -6.41
CA ILE A 84 3.00 9.27 -7.04
C ILE A 84 1.88 9.65 -6.07
N ALA A 85 1.83 9.06 -4.87
CA ALA A 85 0.76 9.24 -3.92
C ALA A 85 0.95 10.54 -3.13
N ASP A 86 -0.06 11.43 -3.19
CA ASP A 86 -0.08 12.71 -2.49
C ASP A 86 -0.61 12.58 -1.04
N THR A 87 -0.62 11.36 -0.49
CA THR A 87 -1.06 11.02 0.88
C THR A 87 -0.03 10.14 1.61
N LEU A 88 -0.36 9.67 2.81
CA LEU A 88 0.46 8.75 3.60
C LEU A 88 0.52 7.38 2.94
N ILE A 89 1.68 6.72 3.06
CA ILE A 89 1.86 5.35 2.57
C ILE A 89 1.89 4.35 3.70
N ALA A 90 1.06 3.33 3.59
CA ALA A 90 1.16 2.14 4.42
C ALA A 90 1.70 0.96 3.63
N ALA A 91 2.55 0.14 4.25
CA ALA A 91 2.96 -1.11 3.63
C ALA A 91 3.15 -2.19 4.69
N TYR A 92 2.55 -3.36 4.45
CA TYR A 92 2.60 -4.48 5.38
C TYR A 92 2.66 -5.80 4.60
N PRO A 93 3.87 -6.29 4.26
CA PRO A 93 4.06 -7.50 3.47
C PRO A 93 3.80 -8.76 4.30
N ASN A 94 3.75 -9.90 3.61
CA ASN A 94 3.83 -11.20 4.27
C ASN A 94 5.23 -11.42 4.86
N ALA A 95 5.35 -12.36 5.80
CA ALA A 95 6.64 -12.89 6.28
C ALA A 95 7.27 -13.80 5.20
N GLY A 96 7.69 -13.22 4.09
CA GLY A 96 8.15 -13.94 2.91
C GLY A 96 7.00 -14.50 2.05
N LEU A 97 7.33 -15.39 1.13
CA LEU A 97 6.35 -16.17 0.38
C LEU A 97 5.97 -17.44 1.17
N PRO A 98 4.74 -17.94 1.05
CA PRO A 98 4.38 -19.21 1.65
C PRO A 98 5.21 -20.35 1.03
N ASN A 99 5.67 -21.28 1.87
CA ASN A 99 6.35 -22.51 1.45
C ASN A 99 5.35 -23.55 0.90
N GLU A 100 5.84 -24.72 0.50
CA GLU A 100 5.03 -25.79 -0.10
C GLU A 100 3.92 -26.32 0.84
N PHE A 101 4.05 -26.07 2.15
CA PHE A 101 3.05 -26.43 3.16
C PHE A 101 2.12 -25.26 3.51
N GLY A 102 2.24 -24.12 2.83
CA GLY A 102 1.46 -22.91 3.10
C GLY A 102 1.91 -22.14 4.34
N ALA A 103 3.07 -22.49 4.93
CA ALA A 103 3.64 -21.81 6.09
C ALA A 103 4.62 -20.70 5.67
N TYR A 104 4.96 -19.82 6.61
CA TYR A 104 5.85 -18.68 6.39
C TYR A 104 7.11 -18.85 7.24
N ASP A 105 8.25 -18.98 6.58
CA ASP A 105 9.54 -19.32 7.24
C ASP A 105 10.40 -18.08 7.54
N GLU A 106 10.04 -16.90 7.01
CA GLU A 106 10.79 -15.67 7.27
C GLU A 106 10.68 -15.28 8.74
N ALA A 107 11.85 -15.07 9.37
CA ALA A 107 11.93 -14.74 10.78
C ALA A 107 11.77 -13.23 11.03
N PRO A 108 11.39 -12.83 12.26
CA PRO A 108 11.19 -11.42 12.64
C PRO A 108 12.32 -10.46 12.23
N HIS A 109 13.57 -10.88 12.41
CA HIS A 109 14.75 -10.08 12.10
C HIS A 109 14.97 -9.88 10.59
N GLN A 110 14.52 -10.82 9.76
CA GLN A 110 14.61 -10.72 8.31
C GLN A 110 13.59 -9.70 7.80
N THR A 111 12.32 -9.85 8.21
CA THR A 111 11.26 -8.90 7.84
C THR A 111 11.60 -7.48 8.30
N CYS A 112 12.04 -7.29 9.55
CA CYS A 112 12.34 -5.95 10.04
C CYS A 112 13.53 -5.30 9.33
N THR A 113 14.50 -6.09 8.85
CA THR A 113 15.65 -5.57 8.08
C THR A 113 15.18 -4.94 6.77
N HIS A 114 14.27 -5.60 6.04
CA HIS A 114 13.69 -5.06 4.82
C HIS A 114 12.82 -3.82 5.10
N LEU A 115 11.97 -3.88 6.12
CA LEU A 115 11.07 -2.76 6.43
C LEU A 115 11.80 -1.54 6.99
N HIS A 116 12.92 -1.75 7.70
CA HIS A 116 13.82 -0.66 8.07
C HIS A 116 14.39 0.04 6.85
N GLU A 117 14.82 -0.71 5.83
CA GLU A 117 15.30 -0.12 4.58
C GLU A 117 14.20 0.72 3.89
N TRP A 118 12.96 0.23 3.82
CA TRP A 118 11.86 1.01 3.25
C TRP A 118 11.65 2.34 3.98
N ALA A 119 11.67 2.31 5.31
CA ALA A 119 11.53 3.50 6.13
C ALA A 119 12.72 4.45 5.95
N ALA A 120 13.95 3.93 5.98
CA ALA A 120 15.18 4.72 5.83
C ALA A 120 15.29 5.37 4.43
N SER A 121 14.78 4.69 3.40
CA SER A 121 14.65 5.20 2.04
C SER A 121 13.47 6.17 1.87
N GLY A 122 12.72 6.47 2.94
CA GLY A 122 11.62 7.42 2.92
C GLY A 122 10.43 6.97 2.06
N LEU A 123 10.16 5.67 1.97
CA LEU A 123 9.10 5.13 1.13
C LEU A 123 7.74 5.07 1.83
N VAL A 124 7.73 5.00 3.17
CA VAL A 124 6.54 4.65 3.96
C VAL A 124 6.29 5.61 5.13
N ASN A 125 5.04 5.62 5.59
CA ASN A 125 4.58 6.34 6.78
C ASN A 125 4.09 5.37 7.87
N ILE A 126 3.46 4.27 7.45
CA ILE A 126 2.86 3.26 8.32
C ILE A 126 3.42 1.89 7.90
N LEU A 127 3.92 1.12 8.86
CA LEU A 127 4.44 -0.21 8.64
C LEU A 127 3.70 -1.22 9.51
N GLY A 128 3.61 -2.45 9.01
CA GLY A 128 3.01 -3.56 9.72
C GLY A 128 3.40 -4.90 9.11
N GLY A 129 2.60 -5.92 9.38
CA GLY A 129 2.76 -7.25 8.84
C GLY A 129 1.43 -7.83 8.37
N CYS A 130 1.46 -8.67 7.33
CA CYS A 130 0.31 -9.43 6.84
C CYS A 130 0.48 -10.92 7.19
N CYS A 131 0.24 -11.83 6.25
CA CYS A 131 0.25 -13.26 6.52
C CYS A 131 1.64 -13.74 6.94
N GLY A 132 1.68 -14.64 7.93
CA GLY A 132 2.92 -15.17 8.50
C GLY A 132 3.58 -14.29 9.55
N THR A 133 3.22 -13.01 9.65
CA THR A 133 3.78 -12.13 10.67
C THR A 133 3.17 -12.41 12.05
N THR A 134 3.96 -12.17 13.10
CA THR A 134 3.60 -12.46 14.50
C THR A 134 3.84 -11.22 15.37
N PRO A 135 3.40 -11.21 16.64
CA PRO A 135 3.75 -10.13 17.57
C PRO A 135 5.25 -9.87 17.68
N ASP A 136 6.09 -10.90 17.55
CA ASP A 136 7.55 -10.74 17.54
C ASP A 136 8.05 -10.04 16.28
N HIS A 137 7.44 -10.28 15.11
CA HIS A 137 7.71 -9.51 13.89
C HIS A 137 7.37 -8.03 14.13
N ILE A 138 6.18 -7.73 14.64
CA ILE A 138 5.75 -6.35 14.88
C ILE A 138 6.68 -5.63 15.86
N ARG A 139 7.15 -6.31 16.93
CA ARG A 139 8.13 -5.75 17.86
C ARG A 139 9.45 -5.39 17.17
N HIS A 140 10.01 -6.31 16.39
CA HIS A 140 11.25 -6.07 15.66
C HIS A 140 11.10 -4.94 14.63
N ILE A 141 9.97 -4.88 13.92
CA ILE A 141 9.68 -3.80 12.97
C ILE A 141 9.65 -2.46 13.70
N ALA A 142 8.88 -2.36 14.78
CA ALA A 142 8.75 -1.13 15.57
C ALA A 142 10.10 -0.67 16.13
N ASP A 143 10.89 -1.58 16.70
CA ASP A 143 12.22 -1.28 17.23
C ASP A 143 13.17 -0.80 16.13
N ALA A 144 13.17 -1.45 14.96
CA ALA A 144 14.03 -1.09 13.86
C ALA A 144 13.73 0.31 13.29
N VAL A 145 12.45 0.72 13.22
CA VAL A 145 12.08 2.02 12.62
C VAL A 145 11.85 3.15 13.63
N LYS A 146 12.02 2.90 14.93
CA LYS A 146 11.70 3.84 16.02
C LYS A 146 12.25 5.26 15.86
N ASN A 147 13.46 5.39 15.28
CA ASN A 147 14.15 6.66 15.11
C ASN A 147 14.18 7.15 13.65
N VAL A 148 13.43 6.51 12.75
CA VAL A 148 13.38 6.86 11.34
C VAL A 148 12.26 7.87 11.11
N ARG A 149 12.54 8.91 10.32
CA ARG A 149 11.53 9.91 9.97
C ARG A 149 10.57 9.33 8.92
N PRO A 150 9.24 9.46 9.10
CA PRO A 150 8.27 9.06 8.10
C PRO A 150 8.46 9.81 6.77
N ARG A 151 8.05 9.17 5.68
CA ARG A 151 8.02 9.78 4.35
C ARG A 151 7.25 11.12 4.33
N LEU A 152 7.75 12.10 3.59
CA LEU A 152 6.99 13.32 3.28
C LEU A 152 6.22 13.13 1.96
N PRO A 153 4.89 13.31 1.93
CA PRO A 153 4.13 13.28 0.69
C PRO A 153 4.65 14.31 -0.33
N PRO A 154 4.91 13.90 -1.59
CA PRO A 154 5.42 14.79 -2.61
C PRO A 154 4.32 15.73 -3.08
N GLN A 155 4.72 16.96 -3.39
CA GLN A 155 3.87 17.86 -4.16
C GLN A 155 3.96 17.48 -5.64
N ARG A 156 2.81 17.26 -6.27
CA ARG A 156 2.73 16.97 -7.71
C ARG A 156 2.04 18.12 -8.44
N PRO A 157 2.50 18.48 -9.65
CA PRO A 157 1.81 19.48 -10.45
C PRO A 157 0.39 19.00 -10.80
N ARG A 158 -0.51 19.97 -11.00
CA ARG A 158 -1.85 19.67 -11.54
C ARG A 158 -1.67 19.11 -12.95
N ALA A 159 -2.28 17.97 -13.19
CA ALA A 159 -2.26 17.27 -14.47
C ALA A 159 -3.57 16.51 -14.63
N LEU A 160 -3.97 16.24 -15.86
CA LEU A 160 -5.05 15.30 -16.12
C LEU A 160 -4.48 13.89 -15.90
N ARG A 161 -5.03 13.16 -14.93
CA ARG A 161 -4.63 11.79 -14.59
C ARG A 161 -5.81 10.86 -14.75
N LEU A 162 -5.69 9.92 -15.68
CA LEU A 162 -6.69 8.91 -15.99
C LEU A 162 -6.14 7.52 -15.66
N SER A 163 -7.05 6.54 -15.63
CA SER A 163 -6.74 5.17 -15.25
C SER A 163 -7.56 4.19 -16.09
N GLY A 164 -6.85 3.29 -16.78
CA GLY A 164 -7.36 2.03 -17.32
C GLY A 164 -6.66 0.88 -16.59
N LEU A 165 -6.11 -0.10 -17.33
CA LEU A 165 -5.10 -1.02 -16.76
C LEU A 165 -3.75 -0.32 -16.54
N GLU A 166 -3.48 0.68 -17.38
CA GLU A 166 -2.33 1.59 -17.30
C GLU A 166 -2.76 3.00 -16.86
N PRO A 167 -1.85 3.78 -16.27
CA PRO A 167 -2.08 5.19 -16.05
C PRO A 167 -1.94 5.98 -17.36
N PHE A 168 -2.63 7.10 -17.43
CA PHE A 168 -2.38 8.12 -18.44
C PHE A 168 -2.27 9.47 -17.75
N GLU A 169 -1.19 10.20 -18.02
CA GLU A 169 -0.95 11.53 -17.47
C GLU A 169 -0.67 12.52 -18.59
N LEU A 170 -1.43 13.62 -18.61
CA LEU A 170 -1.21 14.75 -19.49
C LEU A 170 -0.91 15.99 -18.63
N LEU A 171 0.33 16.48 -18.73
CA LEU A 171 0.78 17.69 -18.04
C LEU A 171 0.10 18.92 -18.66
N ALA A 172 -0.30 19.86 -17.80
CA ALA A 172 -0.87 21.15 -18.21
C ALA A 172 0.22 22.13 -18.65
#